data_AF-A0A225X1R7-F1
#
_entry.id   AF-A0A225X1R7-F1
#
_cell.length_a   1.000
_cell.length_b   1.000
_cell.length_c   1.000
_cell.angle_alpha   90.00
_cell.angle_beta   90.00
_cell.angle_gamma   90.00
#
_symmetry.space_group_name_H-M   'P 1'
#
loop_
_entity.id
_entity.type
_entity.pdbx_description
1 polymer ?
#
loop_
_entity_poly.entity_id
_entity_poly.type
_entity_poly.pdbx_seq_one_letter_code
_entity_poly.pdbx_strand_id
1 'polypeptide(L)'
;MSDEGVLQPDPPVIQPHEAHGTLVGVESDTSRAFNEKAILLLDTGAEVSIVDIVFARKVGCYIDSSQIQGCVGIGDNVYWTEGRTRIKVTLAGSLVYFFDIWVGDLTGQQAILGMGFMVPAGIRLDLAHGSVNLPDEVRIQFSGRLQHYSDKTKTVNVGQYPGSKQSVELPLRLRLSIHDKLWVTRGDRWAPTISDGPVRTKYISITNIGDEVLILHQDHRIGIWLAGDHVPLIPGFISIGSRRYMEW
;
A
#
# COMPACT_ATOMS: atom_id res chain seq x y z
N MET A 1 -57.53 24.56 -16.08
CA MET A 1 -56.22 24.69 -15.39
C MET A 1 -55.99 23.38 -14.69
N SER A 2 -55.26 22.48 -15.35
CA SER A 2 -54.84 21.19 -14.81
C SER A 2 -53.34 21.32 -14.55
N ASP A 3 -52.94 21.11 -13.30
CA ASP A 3 -51.56 21.14 -12.82
C ASP A 3 -50.67 20.18 -13.61
N GLU A 4 -49.61 20.70 -14.22
CA GLU A 4 -48.49 19.88 -14.67
C GLU A 4 -47.60 19.56 -13.45
N GLY A 5 -47.69 18.31 -12.98
CA GLY A 5 -46.80 17.77 -11.97
C GLY A 5 -45.38 17.71 -12.52
N VAL A 6 -44.50 18.58 -12.01
CA VAL A 6 -43.06 18.54 -12.27
C VAL A 6 -42.50 17.24 -11.68
N LEU A 7 -42.20 16.28 -12.55
CA LEU A 7 -41.39 15.10 -12.20
C LEU A 7 -40.01 15.58 -11.74
N GLN A 8 -39.71 15.43 -10.46
CA GLN A 8 -38.34 15.52 -9.99
C GLN A 8 -37.54 14.37 -10.60
N PRO A 9 -36.34 14.61 -11.15
CA PRO A 9 -35.48 13.54 -11.62
C PRO A 9 -35.07 12.66 -10.45
N ASP A 10 -35.07 11.34 -10.66
CA ASP A 10 -34.57 10.39 -9.68
C ASP A 10 -33.15 10.76 -9.25
N PRO A 11 -32.80 10.65 -7.96
CA PRO A 11 -31.43 10.85 -7.51
C PRO A 11 -30.52 9.87 -8.27
N PRO A 12 -29.30 10.28 -8.63
CA PRO A 12 -28.38 9.41 -9.36
C PRO A 12 -28.13 8.16 -8.52
N VAL A 13 -28.41 6.99 -9.11
CA VAL A 13 -27.99 5.71 -8.55
C VAL A 13 -26.47 5.71 -8.56
N ILE A 14 -25.87 5.95 -7.39
CA ILE A 14 -24.43 5.84 -7.17
C ILE A 14 -24.12 4.35 -7.31
N GLN A 15 -23.60 3.95 -8.47
CA GLN A 15 -23.06 2.61 -8.61
C GLN A 15 -21.90 2.46 -7.63
N PRO A 16 -21.83 1.38 -6.84
CA PRO A 16 -20.67 1.13 -6.00
C PRO A 16 -19.45 1.11 -6.92
N HIS A 17 -18.50 2.00 -6.65
CA HIS A 17 -17.23 1.98 -7.34
C HIS A 17 -16.49 0.72 -6.88
N GLU A 18 -16.57 -0.35 -7.67
CA GLU A 18 -15.81 -1.58 -7.45
C GLU A 18 -14.31 -1.25 -7.54
N ALA A 19 -13.68 -1.18 -6.38
CA ALA A 19 -12.26 -0.94 -6.23
C ALA A 19 -11.52 -2.27 -6.41
N HIS A 20 -11.22 -2.65 -7.65
CA HIS A 20 -10.27 -3.74 -7.90
C HIS A 20 -8.89 -3.26 -7.45
N GLY A 21 -8.29 -3.89 -6.44
CA GLY A 21 -6.91 -3.66 -6.03
C GLY A 21 -6.10 -4.93 -6.18
N THR A 22 -5.00 -4.91 -6.93
CA THR A 22 -4.01 -6.00 -6.79
C THR A 22 -3.08 -5.65 -5.64
N LEU A 23 -3.18 -6.39 -4.53
CA LEU A 23 -2.35 -6.18 -3.34
C LEU A 23 -1.73 -7.51 -2.90
N VAL A 24 -0.43 -7.45 -2.62
CA VAL A 24 0.48 -8.59 -2.77
C VAL A 24 0.77 -9.28 -1.44
N GLY A 25 0.33 -10.53 -1.32
CA GLY A 25 0.78 -11.47 -0.30
C GLY A 25 -0.35 -11.83 0.64
N VAL A 26 -1.09 -12.90 0.32
CA VAL A 26 -1.88 -13.64 1.30
C VAL A 26 -1.15 -14.95 1.58
N GLU A 27 -0.85 -15.19 2.84
CA GLU A 27 -0.17 -16.41 3.30
C GLU A 27 -0.99 -17.06 4.42
N SER A 28 -0.99 -18.40 4.45
CA SER A 28 -1.53 -19.17 5.57
C SER A 28 -0.61 -19.11 6.78
N ASP A 29 -1.19 -18.91 7.97
CA ASP A 29 -0.47 -18.86 9.26
C ASP A 29 0.22 -20.21 9.59
N THR A 30 -0.21 -21.31 8.95
CA THR A 30 0.31 -22.68 9.17
C THR A 30 1.26 -23.17 8.07
N SER A 31 1.40 -22.42 6.97
CA SER A 31 2.22 -22.84 5.83
C SER A 31 3.57 -22.12 5.81
N ARG A 32 4.60 -22.82 5.34
CA ARG A 32 5.96 -22.31 5.26
C ARG A 32 6.08 -21.36 4.05
N ALA A 33 5.99 -20.05 4.25
CA ALA A 33 6.48 -18.99 3.35
C ALA A 33 5.96 -19.05 1.88
N PHE A 34 4.64 -19.06 1.66
CA PHE A 34 4.07 -18.82 0.32
C PHE A 34 3.47 -17.41 0.24
N ASN A 35 4.25 -16.44 -0.26
CA ASN A 35 3.73 -15.13 -0.63
C ASN A 35 3.01 -15.21 -1.99
N GLU A 36 1.73 -15.56 -1.98
CA GLU A 36 0.90 -15.58 -3.18
C GLU A 36 0.28 -14.20 -3.43
N LYS A 37 0.34 -13.73 -4.68
CA LYS A 37 -0.30 -12.47 -5.09
C LYS A 37 -1.81 -12.70 -5.21
N ALA A 38 -2.59 -11.75 -4.69
CA ALA A 38 -4.05 -11.78 -4.73
C ALA A 38 -4.60 -10.47 -5.30
N ILE A 39 -5.77 -10.58 -5.94
CA ILE A 39 -6.65 -9.47 -6.29
C ILE A 39 -7.64 -9.35 -5.13
N LEU A 40 -7.58 -8.21 -4.46
CA LEU A 40 -8.40 -7.86 -3.32
C LEU A 40 -9.41 -6.79 -3.71
N LEU A 41 -10.64 -6.93 -3.25
CA LEU A 41 -11.65 -5.88 -3.28
C LEU A 41 -11.71 -5.23 -1.90
N LEU A 42 -11.65 -3.89 -1.85
CA LEU A 42 -11.96 -3.15 -0.63
C LEU A 42 -13.42 -2.70 -0.71
N ASP A 43 -14.26 -3.24 0.16
CA ASP A 43 -15.71 -3.00 0.14
C ASP A 43 -16.16 -2.33 1.44
N THR A 44 -16.49 -1.04 1.37
CA THR A 44 -17.02 -0.30 2.53
C THR A 44 -18.45 -0.68 2.88
N GLY A 45 -19.18 -1.34 1.97
CA GLY A 45 -20.52 -1.88 2.22
C GLY A 45 -20.50 -3.22 2.96
N ALA A 46 -19.37 -3.91 2.97
CA ALA A 46 -19.22 -5.19 3.66
C ALA A 46 -18.77 -4.97 5.11
N GLU A 47 -19.53 -5.51 6.07
CA GLU A 47 -19.13 -5.54 7.49
C GLU A 47 -17.99 -6.54 7.72
N VAL A 48 -18.08 -7.69 7.04
CA VAL A 48 -17.15 -8.82 7.17
C VAL A 48 -16.21 -8.91 5.98
N SER A 49 -15.07 -9.57 6.18
CA SER A 49 -14.13 -9.92 5.10
C SER A 49 -14.30 -11.40 4.71
N ILE A 50 -14.13 -11.70 3.42
CA ILE A 50 -14.27 -13.05 2.86
C ILE A 50 -13.08 -13.35 1.94
N VAL A 51 -12.54 -14.56 1.99
CA VAL A 51 -11.54 -15.08 1.06
C VAL A 51 -12.15 -16.21 0.23
N ASP A 52 -11.76 -16.27 -1.05
CA ASP A 52 -12.18 -17.33 -1.96
C ASP A 52 -11.67 -18.70 -1.47
N ILE A 53 -12.53 -19.71 -1.50
CA ILE A 53 -12.22 -21.05 -1.02
C ILE A 53 -11.14 -21.74 -1.85
N VAL A 54 -11.13 -21.55 -3.17
CA VAL A 54 -10.12 -22.13 -4.06
C VAL A 54 -8.77 -21.50 -3.75
N PHE A 55 -8.73 -20.18 -3.61
CA PHE A 55 -7.54 -19.44 -3.24
C PHE A 55 -7.04 -19.78 -1.84
N ALA A 56 -7.92 -19.86 -0.84
CA ALA A 56 -7.57 -20.26 0.53
C ALA A 56 -6.91 -21.63 0.56
N ARG A 57 -7.45 -22.60 -0.19
CA ARG A 57 -6.84 -23.94 -0.34
C ARG A 57 -5.49 -23.87 -1.07
N LYS A 58 -5.38 -23.04 -2.12
CA LYS A 58 -4.13 -22.85 -2.88
C LYS A 58 -2.99 -22.36 -1.97
N VAL A 59 -3.27 -21.41 -1.07
CA VAL A 59 -2.27 -20.87 -0.13
C VAL A 59 -2.09 -21.74 1.12
N GLY A 60 -2.76 -22.89 1.20
CA GLY A 60 -2.61 -23.85 2.30
C GLY A 60 -3.26 -23.40 3.61
N CYS A 61 -4.34 -22.61 3.56
CA CYS A 61 -5.09 -22.23 4.76
C CYS A 61 -5.78 -23.43 5.40
N TYR A 62 -5.73 -23.49 6.74
CA TYR A 62 -6.60 -24.36 7.51
C TYR A 62 -7.97 -23.69 7.66
N ILE A 63 -9.02 -24.36 7.17
CA ILE A 63 -10.38 -23.85 7.21
C ILE A 63 -11.11 -24.54 8.36
N ASP A 64 -11.49 -23.77 9.38
CA ASP A 64 -12.34 -24.24 10.47
C ASP A 64 -13.81 -24.21 10.02
N SER A 65 -14.30 -25.35 9.56
CA SER A 65 -15.69 -25.53 9.12
C SER A 65 -16.70 -25.61 10.27
N SER A 66 -16.25 -25.59 11.54
CA SER A 66 -17.17 -25.48 12.68
C SER A 66 -17.70 -24.06 12.87
N GLN A 67 -16.98 -23.07 12.31
CA GLN A 67 -17.37 -21.67 12.32
C GLN A 67 -17.93 -21.28 10.95
N ILE A 68 -19.25 -21.18 10.85
CA ILE A 68 -19.94 -20.72 9.66
C ILE A 68 -20.78 -19.48 9.97
N GLN A 69 -20.99 -18.64 8.98
CA GLN A 69 -21.71 -17.37 9.10
C GLN A 69 -22.60 -17.18 7.89
N GLY A 70 -23.84 -16.74 8.14
CA GLY A 70 -24.71 -16.23 7.09
C GLY A 70 -24.29 -14.82 6.71
N CYS A 71 -24.07 -14.58 5.43
CA CYS A 71 -23.80 -13.29 4.83
C CYS A 71 -24.94 -12.95 3.87
N VAL A 72 -25.37 -11.69 3.84
CA VAL A 72 -26.37 -11.22 2.86
C VAL A 72 -25.66 -10.32 1.89
N GLY A 73 -25.65 -10.72 0.62
CA GLY A 73 -25.10 -9.92 -0.47
C GLY A 73 -26.14 -9.00 -1.10
N ILE A 74 -25.77 -8.42 -2.24
CA ILE A 74 -26.70 -7.64 -3.07
C ILE A 74 -27.79 -8.59 -3.61
N GLY A 75 -29.05 -8.31 -3.30
CA GLY A 75 -30.21 -9.12 -3.72
C GLY A 75 -30.82 -10.02 -2.64
N ASP A 76 -30.52 -9.76 -1.36
CA ASP A 76 -31.15 -10.35 -0.16
C ASP A 76 -31.06 -11.88 0.00
N ASN A 77 -30.29 -12.56 -0.84
CA ASN A 77 -30.04 -13.98 -0.68
C ASN A 77 -28.99 -14.23 0.41
N VAL A 78 -29.35 -15.09 1.36
CA VAL A 78 -28.44 -15.53 2.42
C VAL A 78 -27.45 -16.54 1.84
N TYR A 79 -26.18 -16.16 1.83
CA TYR A 79 -25.04 -16.99 1.50
C TYR A 79 -24.40 -17.52 2.79
N TRP A 80 -24.12 -18.82 2.88
CA TRP A 80 -23.41 -19.40 4.03
C TRP A 80 -21.93 -19.56 3.72
N THR A 81 -21.08 -19.11 4.65
CA THR A 81 -19.63 -19.32 4.55
C THR A 81 -19.27 -20.78 4.83
N GLU A 82 -18.17 -21.22 4.23
CA GLU A 82 -17.65 -22.60 4.30
C GLU A 82 -16.81 -22.84 5.56
N GLY A 83 -16.41 -21.77 6.23
CA GLY A 83 -15.59 -21.83 7.43
C GLY A 83 -14.96 -20.49 7.76
N ARG A 84 -14.09 -20.50 8.78
CA ARG A 84 -13.24 -19.37 9.14
C ARG A 84 -11.77 -19.78 9.09
N THR A 85 -10.91 -18.87 8.67
CA THR A 85 -9.45 -19.10 8.64
C THR A 85 -8.72 -17.85 9.07
N ARG A 86 -7.54 -18.02 9.67
CA ARG A 86 -6.60 -16.92 9.91
C ARG A 86 -5.69 -16.77 8.72
N ILE A 87 -5.51 -15.53 8.27
CA ILE A 87 -4.58 -15.21 7.18
C ILE A 87 -3.61 -14.11 7.59
N LYS A 88 -2.47 -14.09 6.90
CA LYS A 88 -1.51 -13.01 6.93
C LYS A 88 -1.59 -12.23 5.62
N VAL A 89 -1.96 -10.96 5.70
CA VAL A 89 -2.08 -10.03 4.56
C VAL A 89 -0.91 -9.07 4.58
N THR A 90 -0.16 -9.01 3.49
CA THR A 90 0.90 -8.01 3.30
C THR A 90 0.44 -6.92 2.34
N LEU A 91 0.48 -5.67 2.77
CA LEU A 91 0.15 -4.49 1.98
C LEU A 91 1.41 -3.66 1.73
N ALA A 92 1.50 -3.07 0.53
CA ALA A 92 2.63 -2.25 0.10
C ALA A 92 4.03 -2.87 0.37
N GLY A 93 4.12 -4.20 0.28
CA GLY A 93 5.36 -4.96 0.43
C GLY A 93 6.01 -4.93 1.82
N SER A 94 5.37 -4.36 2.84
CA SER A 94 5.98 -4.21 4.17
C SER A 94 5.02 -4.19 5.34
N LEU A 95 3.75 -3.83 5.14
CA LEU A 95 2.76 -3.79 6.20
C LEU A 95 2.07 -5.14 6.30
N VAL A 96 2.27 -5.83 7.42
CA VAL A 96 1.75 -7.18 7.63
C VAL A 96 0.63 -7.15 8.66
N TYR A 97 -0.52 -7.71 8.29
CA TYR A 97 -1.70 -7.83 9.13
C TYR A 97 -2.06 -9.30 9.31
N PHE A 98 -2.42 -9.70 10.52
CA PHE A 98 -3.01 -11.00 10.80
C PHE A 98 -4.48 -10.80 11.13
N PHE A 99 -5.36 -11.54 10.47
CA PHE A 99 -6.79 -11.38 10.68
C PHE A 99 -7.55 -12.67 10.40
N ASP A 100 -8.63 -12.91 11.16
CA ASP A 100 -9.54 -14.03 10.96
C ASP A 100 -10.61 -13.65 9.94
N ILE A 101 -10.58 -14.30 8.78
CA ILE A 101 -11.43 -14.04 7.63
C ILE A 101 -12.40 -15.21 7.39
N TRP A 102 -13.58 -14.93 6.87
CA TRP A 102 -14.50 -15.99 6.45
C TRP A 102 -14.09 -16.57 5.11
N VAL A 103 -14.41 -17.84 4.87
CA VAL A 103 -14.12 -18.52 3.61
C VAL A 103 -15.42 -18.73 2.85
N GLY A 104 -15.42 -18.40 1.56
CA GLY A 104 -16.59 -18.60 0.70
C GLY A 104 -16.23 -18.63 -0.78
N ASP A 105 -17.23 -18.85 -1.63
CA ASP A 105 -17.10 -18.80 -3.08
C ASP A 105 -17.17 -17.34 -3.55
N LEU A 106 -16.17 -16.88 -4.31
CA LEU A 106 -16.11 -15.53 -4.86
C LEU A 106 -15.91 -15.57 -6.37
N THR A 107 -16.64 -14.71 -7.09
CA THR A 107 -16.52 -14.61 -8.55
C THR A 107 -15.62 -13.45 -8.96
N GLY A 108 -14.35 -13.76 -9.26
CA GLY A 108 -13.42 -12.83 -9.94
C GLY A 108 -12.36 -12.18 -9.05
N GLN A 109 -12.60 -12.04 -7.75
CA GLN A 109 -11.60 -11.60 -6.77
C GLN A 109 -11.20 -12.77 -5.86
N GLN A 110 -9.96 -12.76 -5.36
CA GLN A 110 -9.50 -13.80 -4.42
C GLN A 110 -9.85 -13.47 -2.97
N ALA A 111 -10.12 -12.21 -2.64
CA ALA A 111 -10.65 -11.81 -1.34
C ALA A 111 -11.37 -10.46 -1.40
N ILE A 112 -12.33 -10.29 -0.50
CA ILE A 112 -13.03 -9.05 -0.20
C ILE A 112 -12.66 -8.66 1.24
N LEU A 113 -12.13 -7.45 1.42
CA LEU A 113 -11.82 -6.89 2.73
C LEU A 113 -12.85 -5.82 3.06
N GLY A 114 -13.67 -6.13 4.06
CA GLY A 114 -14.70 -5.24 4.56
C GLY A 114 -14.22 -4.30 5.66
N MET A 115 -15.17 -3.57 6.24
CA MET A 115 -14.97 -2.61 7.32
C MET A 115 -14.34 -3.25 8.56
N GLY A 116 -14.68 -4.51 8.88
CA GLY A 116 -14.09 -5.26 10.00
C GLY A 116 -12.57 -5.43 9.91
N PHE A 117 -11.99 -5.37 8.71
CA PHE A 117 -10.54 -5.31 8.51
C PHE A 117 -10.04 -3.87 8.38
N MET A 118 -10.67 -3.07 7.53
CA MET A 118 -10.17 -1.75 7.14
C MET A 118 -10.05 -0.78 8.32
N VAL A 119 -11.06 -0.73 9.20
CA VAL A 119 -11.09 0.21 10.33
C VAL A 119 -9.99 -0.12 11.35
N PRO A 120 -9.86 -1.36 11.86
CA PRO A 120 -8.75 -1.70 12.76
C PRO A 120 -7.37 -1.58 12.11
N ALA A 121 -7.26 -1.85 10.81
CA ALA A 121 -6.00 -1.72 10.07
C ALA A 121 -5.60 -0.26 9.81
N GLY A 122 -6.45 0.72 10.15
CA GLY A 122 -6.20 2.15 9.92
C GLY A 122 -6.23 2.55 8.45
N ILE A 123 -6.87 1.74 7.60
CA ILE A 123 -6.96 1.95 6.15
C ILE A 123 -8.01 3.01 5.85
N ARG A 124 -7.65 4.01 5.05
CA ARG A 124 -8.56 5.10 4.63
C ARG A 124 -8.64 5.16 3.11
N LEU A 125 -9.85 5.18 2.57
CA LEU A 125 -10.06 5.37 1.14
C LEU A 125 -10.10 6.86 0.80
N ASP A 126 -9.27 7.30 -0.14
CA ASP A 126 -9.29 8.62 -0.76
C ASP A 126 -9.85 8.48 -2.17
N LEU A 127 -11.17 8.64 -2.27
CA LEU A 127 -11.92 8.51 -3.52
C LEU A 127 -11.62 9.64 -4.52
N ALA A 128 -11.21 10.83 -4.01
CA ALA A 128 -10.84 11.96 -4.85
C ALA A 128 -9.59 11.63 -5.67
N HIS A 129 -8.59 11.02 -5.02
CA HIS A 129 -7.32 10.63 -5.67
C HIS A 129 -7.29 9.17 -6.12
N GLY A 130 -8.38 8.41 -5.92
CA GLY A 130 -8.46 7.00 -6.29
C GLY A 130 -7.48 6.10 -5.54
N SER A 131 -7.19 6.41 -4.27
CA SER A 131 -6.14 5.74 -3.50
C SER A 131 -6.60 5.21 -2.15
N VAL A 132 -5.80 4.30 -1.62
CA VAL A 132 -5.90 3.69 -0.30
C VAL A 132 -4.72 4.22 0.51
N ASN A 133 -5.01 4.93 1.59
CA ASN A 133 -4.02 5.39 2.56
C ASN A 133 -3.90 4.36 3.69
N LEU A 134 -2.68 3.87 3.90
CA LEU A 134 -2.33 3.02 5.03
C LEU A 134 -1.85 3.87 6.23
N PRO A 135 -1.86 3.34 7.46
CA PRO A 135 -1.53 4.09 8.68
C PRO A 135 -0.12 4.70 8.74
N ASP A 136 0.79 4.33 7.82
CA ASP A 136 2.14 4.88 7.70
C ASP A 136 2.31 5.85 6.50
N GLU A 137 1.21 6.50 6.09
CA GLU A 137 1.14 7.41 4.93
C GLU A 137 1.50 6.75 3.59
N VAL A 138 1.54 5.42 3.54
CA VAL A 138 1.73 4.69 2.30
C VAL A 138 0.43 4.74 1.51
N ARG A 139 0.50 5.26 0.28
CA ARG A 139 -0.65 5.33 -0.64
C ARG A 139 -0.56 4.21 -1.68
N ILE A 140 -1.64 3.49 -1.87
CA ILE A 140 -1.80 2.49 -2.94
C ILE A 140 -2.93 2.96 -3.85
N GLN A 141 -2.72 3.02 -5.16
CA GLN A 141 -3.77 3.39 -6.11
C GLN A 141 -4.67 2.19 -6.44
N PHE A 142 -5.96 2.43 -6.69
CA PHE A 142 -6.88 1.39 -7.19
C PHE A 142 -6.43 0.90 -8.58
N SER A 143 -6.63 -0.38 -8.88
CA SER A 143 -6.38 -0.92 -10.22
C SER A 143 -7.45 -0.39 -11.18
N GLY A 144 -7.06 -0.03 -12.40
CA GLY A 144 -7.97 0.48 -13.44
C GLY A 144 -8.04 2.01 -13.55
N ARG A 145 -7.57 2.77 -12.56
CA ARG A 145 -7.22 4.18 -12.77
C ARG A 145 -5.75 4.26 -13.20
N LEU A 146 -5.49 5.03 -14.26
CA LEU A 146 -4.14 5.22 -14.76
C LEU A 146 -3.25 5.62 -13.60
N GLN A 147 -2.16 4.89 -13.45
CA GLN A 147 -1.07 5.36 -12.64
C GLN A 147 -0.72 6.75 -13.19
N HIS A 148 -0.70 7.79 -12.35
CA HIS A 148 0.11 8.93 -12.71
C HIS A 148 1.55 8.45 -12.56
N TYR A 149 2.04 7.67 -13.54
CA TYR A 149 3.46 7.41 -13.70
C TYR A 149 4.02 8.70 -14.24
N SER A 150 4.81 9.35 -13.41
CA SER A 150 5.69 10.38 -13.89
C SER A 150 6.83 9.66 -14.61
N ASP A 151 6.85 9.73 -15.95
CA ASP A 151 8.08 9.55 -16.74
C ASP A 151 9.14 10.61 -16.39
N LYS A 152 8.81 11.57 -15.52
CA LYS A 152 9.70 12.62 -15.00
C LYS A 152 10.15 12.27 -13.58
N THR A 153 10.80 11.13 -13.40
CA THR A 153 11.52 10.85 -12.15
C THR A 153 12.87 11.54 -12.18
N LYS A 154 13.19 12.36 -11.18
CA LYS A 154 14.58 12.79 -10.96
C LYS A 154 15.20 11.88 -9.91
N THR A 155 16.11 11.01 -10.35
CA THR A 155 16.87 10.12 -9.48
C THR A 155 17.99 10.87 -8.77
N VAL A 156 18.18 10.54 -7.50
CA VAL A 156 19.32 10.95 -6.69
C VAL A 156 20.27 9.77 -6.61
N ASN A 157 21.43 9.94 -7.25
CA ASN A 157 22.49 8.94 -7.32
C ASN A 157 23.69 9.37 -6.45
N VAL A 158 24.50 8.39 -6.06
CA VAL A 158 25.80 8.62 -5.41
C VAL A 158 26.74 9.29 -6.41
N GLY A 159 27.10 10.55 -6.18
CA GLY A 159 28.21 11.18 -6.92
C GLY A 159 29.55 10.51 -6.60
N GLN A 160 30.60 10.75 -7.39
CA GLN A 160 31.96 10.27 -7.09
C GLN A 160 32.43 10.80 -5.73
N TYR A 161 32.32 10.00 -4.68
CA TYR A 161 32.86 10.31 -3.36
C TYR A 161 33.51 9.05 -2.78
N PRO A 162 34.84 9.06 -2.53
CA PRO A 162 35.47 7.99 -1.79
C PRO A 162 34.91 7.99 -0.36
N GLY A 163 34.27 6.88 0.02
CA GLY A 163 33.65 6.70 1.33
C GLY A 163 34.71 6.80 2.43
N SER A 164 34.56 7.79 3.31
CA SER A 164 35.24 7.78 4.60
C SER A 164 34.50 6.82 5.55
N LYS A 165 35.14 6.44 6.67
CA LYS A 165 34.57 5.52 7.67
C LYS A 165 33.24 5.98 8.29
N GLN A 166 32.83 7.24 8.15
CA GLN A 166 31.85 7.85 9.06
C GLN A 166 30.58 8.35 8.38
N SER A 167 30.67 9.14 7.31
CA SER A 167 29.51 9.58 6.53
C SER A 167 29.94 10.28 5.24
N VAL A 168 29.02 10.34 4.26
CA VAL A 168 29.18 11.13 3.03
C VAL A 168 27.97 12.04 2.88
N GLU A 169 28.19 13.35 2.83
CA GLU A 169 27.12 14.31 2.55
C GLU A 169 27.02 14.60 1.07
N LEU A 170 25.85 14.32 0.50
CA LEU A 170 25.54 14.65 -0.89
C LEU A 170 24.68 15.92 -0.90
N PRO A 171 25.11 17.00 -1.59
CA PRO A 171 24.30 18.19 -1.75
C PRO A 171 23.06 17.88 -2.57
N LEU A 172 21.87 17.96 -1.96
CA LEU A 172 20.62 17.94 -2.70
C LEU A 172 20.22 19.39 -3.00
N ARG A 173 20.37 19.79 -4.27
CA ARG A 173 19.78 21.04 -4.75
C ARG A 173 18.26 20.89 -4.80
N LEU A 174 17.66 21.12 -3.66
CA LEU A 174 16.23 21.23 -3.50
C LEU A 174 15.72 22.48 -4.21
N ARG A 175 15.22 22.29 -5.42
CA ARG A 175 14.09 23.10 -5.86
C ARG A 175 12.86 22.41 -5.29
N LEU A 176 12.52 22.77 -4.04
CA LEU A 176 11.21 22.45 -3.47
C LEU A 176 10.15 23.16 -4.33
N SER A 177 9.78 22.51 -5.43
CA SER A 177 8.40 22.57 -5.89
C SER A 177 7.59 22.13 -4.67
N ILE A 178 6.61 22.94 -4.26
CA ILE A 178 5.71 22.64 -3.13
C ILE A 178 4.98 21.30 -3.37
N HIS A 179 5.06 20.79 -4.60
CA HIS A 179 4.36 19.62 -5.09
C HIS A 179 5.33 18.45 -5.34
N ASP A 180 6.62 18.51 -4.98
CA ASP A 180 7.55 17.39 -5.16
C ASP A 180 7.88 16.76 -3.79
N LYS A 181 7.67 15.45 -3.65
CA LYS A 181 8.01 14.64 -2.46
C LYS A 181 9.27 13.81 -2.73
N LEU A 182 10.19 13.80 -1.77
CA LEU A 182 11.40 12.96 -1.83
C LEU A 182 11.17 11.64 -1.09
N TRP A 183 11.49 10.58 -1.80
CA TRP A 183 11.51 9.22 -1.30
C TRP A 183 12.95 8.73 -1.22
N VAL A 184 13.32 8.08 -0.13
CA VAL A 184 14.70 7.60 0.13
C VAL A 184 14.69 6.11 0.46
N THR A 185 15.77 5.40 0.14
CA THR A 185 15.92 3.98 0.49
C THR A 185 17.03 3.79 1.53
N ARG A 186 16.89 2.78 2.38
CA ARG A 186 17.90 2.35 3.35
C ARG A 186 18.61 1.11 2.81
N GLY A 187 19.92 1.04 2.99
CA GLY A 187 20.67 -0.19 2.74
C GLY A 187 21.00 -0.93 4.03
N ASP A 188 21.40 -2.19 3.91
CA ASP A 188 21.67 -3.05 5.07
C ASP A 188 22.75 -2.50 6.01
N ARG A 189 23.69 -1.71 5.47
CA ARG A 189 24.84 -1.15 6.20
C ARG A 189 24.88 0.37 6.21
N TRP A 190 23.83 1.04 5.74
CA TRP A 190 23.81 2.50 5.68
C TRP A 190 22.40 3.06 5.71
N ALA A 191 22.24 4.25 6.31
CA ALA A 191 20.97 4.96 6.31
C ALA A 191 21.15 6.40 5.77
N PRO A 192 20.19 6.89 4.97
CA PRO A 192 20.16 8.30 4.58
C PRO A 192 19.50 9.14 5.67
N THR A 193 20.15 10.24 6.04
CA THR A 193 19.56 11.30 6.87
C THR A 193 19.49 12.60 6.10
N ILE A 194 18.46 13.40 6.37
CA ILE A 194 18.27 14.70 5.74
C ILE A 194 18.61 15.79 6.74
N SER A 195 19.53 16.66 6.38
CA SER A 195 19.91 17.82 7.19
C SER A 195 19.59 19.12 6.45
N ASP A 196 19.20 20.14 7.21
CA ASP A 196 18.98 21.47 6.66
C ASP A 196 20.32 22.19 6.45
N GLY A 197 20.46 22.75 5.25
CA GLY A 197 21.62 23.49 4.82
C GLY A 197 21.42 25.00 4.84
N PRO A 198 22.48 25.77 4.56
CA PRO A 198 22.36 27.20 4.34
C PRO A 198 21.46 27.47 3.12
N VAL A 199 20.56 28.45 3.25
CA VAL A 199 19.82 29.02 2.11
C VAL A 199 18.99 27.98 1.34
N ARG A 200 17.98 27.38 2.01
CA ARG A 200 16.98 26.45 1.41
C ARG A 200 17.54 25.21 0.71
N THR A 201 18.81 24.89 0.95
CA THR A 201 19.42 23.62 0.52
C THR A 201 19.17 22.60 1.63
N LYS A 202 18.87 21.35 1.29
CA LYS A 202 19.00 20.24 2.25
C LYS A 202 20.08 19.32 1.74
N TYR A 203 20.70 18.58 2.64
CA TYR A 203 21.70 17.58 2.30
C TYR A 203 21.11 16.21 2.60
N ILE A 204 21.50 15.22 1.82
CA ILE A 204 21.33 13.82 2.19
C ILE A 204 22.67 13.29 2.64
N SER A 205 22.76 12.94 3.90
CA SER A 205 23.95 12.37 4.51
C SER A 205 23.77 10.87 4.58
N ILE A 206 24.65 10.14 3.91
CA ILE A 206 24.70 8.69 3.98
C ILE A 206 25.58 8.34 5.15
N THR A 207 24.98 7.75 6.18
CA THR A 207 25.72 7.31 7.37
C THR A 207 26.03 5.83 7.24
N ASN A 208 27.30 5.46 7.38
CA ASN A 208 27.69 4.06 7.48
C ASN A 208 27.33 3.55 8.88
N ILE A 209 26.51 2.50 8.94
CA ILE A 209 26.07 1.86 10.20
C ILE A 209 26.83 0.54 10.42
N GLY A 210 27.57 0.06 9.41
CA GLY A 210 28.39 -1.15 9.51
C GLY A 210 29.81 -0.86 10.01
N ASP A 211 30.45 -1.89 10.55
CA ASP A 211 31.86 -1.85 11.00
C ASP A 211 32.86 -1.90 9.82
N GLU A 212 32.38 -2.26 8.63
CA GLU A 212 33.16 -2.35 7.39
C GLU A 212 33.10 -1.05 6.58
N VAL A 213 34.06 -0.87 5.67
CA VAL A 213 34.06 0.26 4.72
C VAL A 213 32.85 0.14 3.80
N LEU A 214 32.00 1.18 3.80
CA LEU A 214 30.86 1.27 2.90
C LEU A 214 31.31 1.61 1.48
N ILE A 215 31.00 0.74 0.52
CA ILE A 215 31.20 0.97 -0.90
C ILE A 215 29.83 1.09 -1.57
N LEU A 216 29.53 2.28 -2.11
CA LEU A 216 28.34 2.52 -2.91
C LEU A 216 28.73 2.81 -4.35
N HIS A 217 28.12 2.09 -5.29
CA HIS A 217 28.32 2.32 -6.71
C HIS A 217 27.64 3.62 -7.16
N GLN A 218 28.18 4.25 -8.20
CA GLN A 218 27.68 5.54 -8.74
C GLN A 218 26.21 5.48 -9.19
N ASP A 219 25.78 4.32 -9.69
CA ASP A 219 24.38 4.11 -10.11
C ASP A 219 23.46 3.66 -8.98
N HIS A 220 23.98 3.57 -7.74
CA HIS A 220 23.17 3.21 -6.60
C HIS A 220 22.21 4.35 -6.29
N ARG A 221 20.92 4.06 -6.48
CA ARG A 221 19.83 5.00 -6.32
C ARG A 221 19.49 5.13 -4.84
N ILE A 222 19.71 6.31 -4.27
CA ILE A 222 19.45 6.57 -2.85
C ILE A 222 18.12 7.29 -2.65
N GLY A 223 17.71 8.09 -3.63
CA GLY A 223 16.46 8.83 -3.56
C GLY A 223 15.77 9.00 -4.90
N ILE A 224 14.48 9.26 -4.85
CA ILE A 224 13.61 9.50 -6.00
C ILE A 224 12.74 10.71 -5.68
N TRP A 225 12.79 11.70 -6.56
CA TRP A 225 11.82 12.79 -6.58
C TRP A 225 10.60 12.39 -7.37
N LEU A 226 9.45 12.54 -6.73
CA LEU A 226 8.15 12.28 -7.30
C LEU A 226 7.24 13.48 -7.08
N ALA A 227 6.38 13.79 -8.04
CA ALA A 227 5.30 14.75 -7.82
C ALA A 227 4.36 14.23 -6.73
N GLY A 228 3.69 15.11 -6.00
CA GLY A 228 3.39 14.95 -4.57
C GLY A 228 2.57 13.71 -4.20
N ASP A 229 1.64 13.32 -5.06
CA ASP A 229 0.75 12.15 -4.91
C ASP A 229 1.32 10.85 -5.52
N HIS A 230 2.47 10.91 -6.18
CA HIS A 230 3.10 9.77 -6.83
C HIS A 230 3.96 8.97 -5.84
N VAL A 231 4.01 7.64 -6.05
CA VAL A 231 4.72 6.68 -5.19
C VAL A 231 5.76 5.90 -6.01
N PRO A 232 6.93 5.54 -5.43
CA PRO A 232 7.98 4.83 -6.17
C PRO A 232 7.54 3.44 -6.63
N LEU A 233 7.90 3.09 -7.87
CA LEU A 233 7.71 1.75 -8.42
C LEU A 233 8.58 0.69 -7.72
N ILE A 234 9.72 1.10 -7.18
CA ILE A 234 10.72 0.21 -6.59
C ILE A 234 10.42 0.09 -5.10
N PRO A 235 10.27 -1.14 -4.55
CA PRO A 235 10.08 -1.35 -3.12
C PRO A 235 11.30 -0.90 -2.32
N GLY A 236 11.10 -0.56 -1.04
CA GLY A 236 12.17 -0.12 -0.13
C GLY A 236 12.37 1.39 -0.05
N PHE A 237 11.70 2.17 -0.89
CA PHE A 237 11.71 3.63 -0.80
C PHE A 237 10.61 4.13 0.16
N ILE A 238 11.01 4.99 1.10
CA ILE A 238 10.17 5.57 2.15
C ILE A 238 10.17 7.09 2.00
N SER A 239 9.01 7.72 2.18
CA SER A 239 8.92 9.18 2.08
C SER A 239 9.51 9.84 3.33
N ILE A 240 10.30 10.90 3.13
CA ILE A 240 10.86 11.69 4.24
C ILE A 240 9.73 12.32 5.05
N GLY A 241 9.86 12.25 6.38
CA GLY A 241 8.86 12.74 7.33
C GLY A 241 7.82 11.71 7.75
N SER A 242 7.76 10.54 7.09
CA SER A 242 6.92 9.43 7.56
C SER A 242 7.46 8.80 8.85
N ARG A 243 6.59 8.15 9.61
CA ARG A 243 6.97 7.44 10.84
C ARG A 243 8.08 6.42 10.61
N ARG A 244 7.99 5.64 9.54
CA ARG A 244 9.02 4.64 9.20
C ARG A 244 10.39 5.24 8.89
N TYR A 245 10.44 6.47 8.36
CA TYR A 245 11.71 7.17 8.18
C TYR A 245 12.30 7.62 9.53
N MET A 246 11.46 7.97 10.51
CA MET A 246 11.92 8.34 11.87
C MET A 246 12.48 7.16 12.67
N GLU A 247 12.21 5.93 12.24
CA GLU A 247 12.72 4.68 12.84
C GLU A 247 14.09 4.28 12.27
N TRP A 248 14.61 5.01 11.27
CA TRP A 248 15.89 4.69 10.63
C TRP A 248 17.11 5.24 11.38
#